data_AF-A0A3R6L4M3-F1
#
_entry.id   AF-A0A3R6L4M3-F1
#
_cell.length_a   1.000
_cell.length_b   1.000
_cell.length_c   1.000
_cell.angle_alpha   90.00
_cell.angle_beta   90.00
_cell.angle_gamma   90.00
#
_symmetry.space_group_name_H-M   'P 1'
#
loop_
_entity.id
_entity.type
_entity.pdbx_description
1 polymer ?
#
loop_
_entity_poly.entity_id
_entity_poly.type
_entity_poly.pdbx_seq_one_letter_code
_entity_poly.pdbx_strand_id
1 'polypeptide(L)'
;MKEVIYTAIFVGLGIVLVILLLFMFLPKKQKGDAEPTMQYTAGVYTSSVMMGSQSADVQVIVDENRIQSISLVSLDETVATMYPLMEPALENVSEQVIKQQSTEGITYHTDNQYTSIVLLNAIENALAKAEIAEGEAD
;
A
#
# COMPACT_ATOMS: atom_id res chain seq x y z
N MET A 1 -9.92 -56.78 -14.01
CA MET A 1 -9.82 -56.17 -12.65
C MET A 1 -8.77 -55.06 -12.59
N LYS A 2 -7.53 -55.27 -13.07
CA LYS A 2 -6.46 -54.25 -13.12
C LYS A 2 -6.81 -52.96 -13.90
N GLU A 3 -7.57 -53.08 -14.99
CA GLU A 3 -7.94 -51.93 -15.84
C GLU A 3 -8.86 -50.93 -15.14
N VAL A 4 -9.83 -51.42 -14.36
CA VAL A 4 -10.76 -50.57 -13.58
C VAL A 4 -10.02 -49.74 -12.53
N ILE A 5 -8.95 -50.30 -11.95
CA ILE A 5 -8.12 -49.62 -10.94
C ILE A 5 -7.33 -48.46 -11.55
N TYR A 6 -6.75 -48.62 -12.75
CA TYR A 6 -6.05 -47.52 -13.42
C TYR A 6 -7.00 -46.41 -13.85
N THR A 7 -8.22 -46.75 -14.31
CA THR A 7 -9.24 -45.75 -14.63
C THR A 7 -9.67 -44.97 -13.39
N ALA A 8 -9.87 -45.64 -12.25
CA ALA A 8 -10.22 -44.97 -11.00
C ALA A 8 -9.12 -44.01 -10.52
N ILE A 9 -7.85 -44.42 -10.61
CA ILE A 9 -6.70 -43.58 -10.25
C ILE A 9 -6.60 -42.36 -11.19
N PHE A 10 -6.76 -42.57 -12.50
CA PHE A 10 -6.68 -41.49 -13.48
C PHE A 10 -7.78 -40.44 -13.30
N VAL A 11 -9.02 -40.88 -13.02
CA VAL A 11 -10.14 -39.99 -12.71
C VAL A 11 -9.89 -39.24 -11.40
N GLY A 12 -9.41 -39.91 -10.36
CA GLY A 12 -9.06 -39.27 -9.09
C GLY A 12 -7.99 -38.18 -9.28
N LEU A 13 -6.92 -38.48 -10.03
CA LEU A 13 -5.88 -37.50 -10.36
C LEU A 13 -6.44 -36.31 -11.15
N GLY A 14 -7.34 -36.55 -12.12
CA GLY A 14 -8.00 -35.49 -12.87
C GLY A 14 -8.81 -34.54 -11.98
N ILE A 15 -9.58 -35.09 -11.04
CA ILE A 15 -10.36 -34.29 -10.09
C ILE A 15 -9.43 -33.45 -9.19
N VAL A 16 -8.35 -34.04 -8.66
CA VAL A 16 -7.36 -33.31 -7.86
C VAL A 16 -6.74 -32.17 -8.65
N LEU A 17 -6.41 -32.40 -9.93
CA LEU A 17 -5.85 -31.38 -10.81
C LEU A 17 -6.85 -30.24 -11.05
N VAL A 18 -8.13 -30.54 -11.28
CA VAL A 18 -9.18 -29.52 -11.41
C VAL A 18 -9.34 -28.71 -10.11
N ILE A 19 -9.31 -29.34 -8.94
CA ILE A 19 -9.36 -28.64 -7.65
C ILE A 19 -8.15 -27.71 -7.50
N LEU A 20 -6.95 -28.17 -7.84
CA LEU A 20 -5.75 -27.35 -7.81
C LEU A 20 -5.83 -26.16 -8.79
N LEU A 21 -6.37 -26.38 -9.98
CA LEU A 21 -6.61 -25.30 -10.95
C LEU A 21 -7.62 -24.29 -10.41
N LEU A 22 -8.70 -24.74 -9.76
CA LEU A 22 -9.63 -23.83 -9.10
C LEU A 22 -8.91 -23.04 -8.00
N PHE A 23 -8.10 -23.66 -7.14
CA PHE A 23 -7.36 -22.91 -6.11
C PHE A 23 -6.32 -21.92 -6.67
N MET A 24 -5.71 -22.22 -7.82
CA MET A 24 -4.69 -21.37 -8.43
C MET A 24 -5.27 -20.26 -9.31
N PHE A 25 -6.36 -20.54 -10.04
CA PHE A 25 -7.03 -19.61 -10.93
C PHE A 25 -8.22 -18.88 -10.30
N LEU A 26 -8.67 -19.29 -9.10
CA LEU A 26 -9.61 -18.48 -8.34
C LEU A 26 -8.88 -17.18 -7.99
N PRO A 27 -9.32 -16.03 -8.53
CA PRO A 27 -8.67 -14.77 -8.26
C PRO A 27 -8.68 -14.60 -6.75
N LYS A 28 -7.47 -14.53 -6.15
CA LYS A 28 -7.34 -14.11 -4.76
C LYS A 28 -7.99 -12.73 -4.71
N LYS A 29 -9.19 -12.66 -4.14
CA LYS A 29 -9.86 -11.40 -3.89
C LYS A 29 -8.93 -10.60 -2.98
N GLN A 30 -8.15 -9.70 -3.57
CA GLN A 30 -7.68 -8.54 -2.83
C GLN A 30 -8.95 -7.85 -2.35
N LYS A 31 -9.13 -7.88 -1.05
CA LYS A 31 -10.26 -7.25 -0.38
C LYS A 31 -10.00 -5.75 -0.49
N GLY A 32 -10.61 -5.11 -1.49
CA GLY A 32 -10.36 -3.70 -1.77
C GLY A 32 -11.05 -3.18 -3.03
N ASP A 33 -12.27 -3.65 -3.33
CA ASP A 33 -13.17 -2.89 -4.20
C ASP A 33 -14.01 -1.99 -3.29
N ALA A 34 -13.40 -0.88 -2.85
CA ALA A 34 -14.19 0.28 -2.46
C ALA A 34 -14.84 0.82 -3.75
N GLU A 35 -16.12 1.19 -3.68
CA GLU A 35 -16.79 1.85 -4.81
C GLU A 35 -15.98 3.08 -5.24
N PRO A 36 -15.82 3.34 -6.55
CA PRO A 36 -15.04 4.48 -7.03
C PRO A 36 -15.77 5.77 -6.70
N THR A 37 -15.50 6.30 -5.50
CA THR A 37 -15.68 7.69 -5.18
C THR A 37 -14.42 8.38 -5.70
N MET A 38 -14.56 9.20 -6.74
CA MET A 38 -13.44 10.04 -7.20
C MET A 38 -13.06 10.96 -6.04
N GLN A 39 -12.06 10.54 -5.27
CA GLN A 39 -11.60 11.19 -4.04
C GLN A 39 -10.40 12.08 -4.30
N TYR A 40 -9.59 11.74 -5.31
CA TYR A 40 -8.34 12.41 -5.58
C TYR A 40 -8.25 12.92 -7.02
N THR A 41 -7.48 13.98 -7.21
CA THR A 41 -6.92 14.35 -8.51
C THR A 41 -5.70 13.46 -8.76
N ALA A 42 -5.72 12.68 -9.85
CA ALA A 42 -4.62 11.78 -10.17
C ALA A 42 -3.30 12.55 -10.36
N GLY A 43 -2.24 12.12 -9.67
CA GLY A 43 -0.99 12.87 -9.69
C GLY A 43 0.04 12.40 -8.67
N VAL A 44 1.13 13.16 -8.60
CA VAL A 44 2.23 12.96 -7.66
C VAL A 44 2.27 14.14 -6.71
N TYR A 45 2.10 13.88 -5.42
CA TYR A 45 2.03 14.89 -4.38
C TYR A 45 3.18 14.69 -3.40
N THR A 46 3.79 15.77 -2.96
CA THR A 46 4.92 15.72 -2.03
C THR A 46 4.67 16.54 -0.78
N SER A 47 5.23 16.09 0.34
CA SER A 47 5.24 16.82 1.60
C SER A 47 6.60 16.67 2.28
N SER A 48 7.22 17.78 2.65
CA SER A 48 8.55 17.80 3.24
C SER A 48 8.51 17.55 4.73
N VAL A 49 9.43 16.71 5.20
CA VAL A 49 9.70 16.42 6.60
C VAL A 49 11.07 16.98 6.96
N MET A 50 11.16 17.67 8.10
CA MET A 50 12.43 18.18 8.61
C MET A 50 13.01 17.25 9.69
N MET A 51 14.30 16.92 9.57
CA MET A 51 15.08 16.18 10.56
C MET A 51 16.33 17.00 10.92
N GLY A 52 16.22 17.79 11.99
CA GLY A 52 17.28 18.71 12.38
C GLY A 52 17.56 19.76 11.30
N SER A 53 18.76 19.72 10.71
CA SER A 53 19.18 20.59 9.60
C SER A 53 18.97 19.99 8.22
N GLN A 54 18.40 18.79 8.13
CA GLN A 54 18.16 18.06 6.88
C GLN A 54 16.66 17.95 6.62
N SER A 55 16.29 17.69 5.37
CA SER A 55 14.90 17.46 4.97
C SER A 55 14.80 16.32 3.98
N ALA A 56 13.69 15.61 4.03
CA ALA A 56 13.32 14.60 3.04
C ALA A 56 11.87 14.81 2.62
N ASP A 57 11.53 14.46 1.40
CA ASP A 57 10.17 14.60 0.91
C ASP A 57 9.47 13.23 0.94
N VAL A 58 8.28 13.19 1.51
CA VAL A 58 7.36 12.06 1.33
C VAL A 58 6.59 12.30 0.05
N GLN A 59 6.73 11.39 -0.90
CA GLN A 59 6.01 11.38 -2.17
C GLN A 59 4.85 10.39 -2.08
N VAL A 60 3.67 10.84 -2.47
CA VAL A 60 2.44 10.05 -2.57
C VAL A 60 1.94 10.12 -4.02
N ILE A 61 1.79 8.96 -4.64
CA ILE A 61 1.20 8.82 -5.97
C ILE A 61 -0.21 8.31 -5.80
N VAL A 62 -1.17 9.01 -6.41
CA VAL A 62 -2.58 8.65 -6.37
C VAL A 62 -3.16 8.57 -7.78
N ASP A 63 -4.13 7.69 -7.97
CA ASP A 63 -5.11 7.80 -9.04
C ASP A 63 -6.40 8.41 -8.50
N GLU A 64 -7.43 8.54 -9.35
CA GLU A 64 -8.69 9.20 -8.99
C GLU A 64 -9.40 8.60 -7.76
N ASN A 65 -9.17 7.32 -7.46
CA ASN A 65 -9.89 6.59 -6.43
C ASN A 65 -8.98 5.94 -5.39
N ARG A 66 -7.66 5.88 -5.62
CA ARG A 66 -6.74 5.11 -4.81
C ARG A 66 -5.36 5.72 -4.64
N ILE A 67 -4.81 5.51 -3.47
CA ILE A 67 -3.40 5.68 -3.12
C ILE A 67 -2.63 4.51 -3.74
N GLN A 68 -1.70 4.82 -4.65
CA GLN A 68 -0.96 3.83 -5.42
C GLN A 68 0.39 3.49 -4.80
N SER A 69 1.14 4.51 -4.39
CA SER A 69 2.44 4.31 -3.77
C SER A 69 2.82 5.48 -2.88
N ILE A 70 3.63 5.18 -1.87
CA ILE A 70 4.21 6.17 -0.97
C ILE A 70 5.70 5.85 -0.85
N SER A 71 6.56 6.85 -1.07
CA SER A 71 8.01 6.68 -1.03
C SER A 71 8.70 7.93 -0.48
N LEU A 72 9.88 7.74 0.10
CA LEU A 72 10.74 8.86 0.46
C LEU A 72 11.56 9.27 -0.77
N VAL A 73 11.66 10.56 -1.04
CA VAL A 73 12.53 11.12 -2.08
C VAL A 73 13.44 12.19 -1.49
N SER A 74 14.51 12.50 -2.21
CA SER A 74 15.55 13.45 -1.78
C SER A 74 16.31 13.01 -0.52
N LEU A 75 16.34 11.71 -0.21
CA LEU A 75 17.18 11.16 0.84
C LEU A 75 18.58 10.90 0.29
N ASP A 76 19.58 11.66 0.73
CA ASP A 76 20.97 11.33 0.42
C ASP A 76 21.51 10.21 1.34
N GLU A 77 22.62 9.58 0.92
CA GLU A 77 23.24 8.47 1.68
C GLU A 77 23.63 8.85 3.12
N THR A 78 23.92 10.13 3.38
CA THR A 78 24.26 10.62 4.72
C THR A 78 23.02 10.68 5.60
N VAL A 79 21.88 11.12 5.06
CA VAL A 79 20.60 11.15 5.78
C VAL A 79 20.12 9.72 6.05
N ALA A 80 20.24 8.79 5.11
CA ALA A 80 19.86 7.39 5.31
C ALA A 80 20.67 6.72 6.45
N THR A 81 21.96 7.05 6.56
CA THR A 81 22.82 6.51 7.63
C THR A 81 22.60 7.19 8.97
N MET A 82 22.30 8.49 9.00
CA MET A 82 22.02 9.26 10.22
C MET A 82 20.61 9.03 10.77
N TYR A 83 19.64 8.73 9.89
CA TYR A 83 18.24 8.51 10.22
C TYR A 83 17.74 7.15 9.72
N PRO A 84 18.34 6.03 10.18
CA PRO A 84 18.08 4.69 9.63
C PRO A 84 16.66 4.18 9.87
N LEU A 85 15.90 4.84 10.74
CA LEU A 85 14.52 4.45 11.06
C LEU A 85 13.48 5.04 10.09
N MET A 86 13.86 5.96 9.21
CA MET A 86 12.91 6.62 8.32
C MET A 86 12.31 5.69 7.28
N GLU A 87 13.16 4.97 6.54
CA GLU A 87 12.71 3.99 5.55
C GLU A 87 11.84 2.89 6.15
N PRO A 88 12.26 2.17 7.23
CA PRO A 88 11.43 1.11 7.78
C PRO A 88 10.14 1.63 8.45
N ALA A 89 10.15 2.84 9.01
CA ALA A 89 8.92 3.45 9.52
C ALA A 89 7.98 3.84 8.39
N LEU A 90 8.50 4.41 7.30
CA LEU A 90 7.69 4.78 6.14
C LEU A 90 7.10 3.54 5.48
N GLU A 91 7.88 2.47 5.30
CA GLU A 91 7.41 1.21 4.72
C GLU A 91 6.27 0.60 5.54
N ASN A 92 6.42 0.58 6.87
CA ASN A 92 5.38 0.05 7.75
C ASN A 92 4.07 0.88 7.70
N VAL A 93 4.18 2.21 7.65
CA VAL A 93 3.03 3.11 7.52
C VAL A 93 2.42 3.01 6.13
N SER A 94 3.23 3.02 5.07
CA SER A 94 2.77 3.03 3.68
C SER A 94 2.02 1.76 3.31
N GLU A 95 2.52 0.59 3.72
CA GLU A 95 1.82 -0.68 3.51
C GLU A 95 0.42 -0.66 4.12
N GLN A 96 0.27 -0.09 5.32
CA GLN A 96 -1.02 0.02 5.99
C GLN A 96 -1.93 1.02 5.28
N VAL A 97 -1.42 2.21 4.92
CA VAL A 97 -2.19 3.25 4.23
C VAL A 97 -2.66 2.78 2.86
N ILE A 98 -1.78 2.15 2.06
CA ILE A 98 -2.14 1.62 0.73
C ILE A 98 -3.14 0.47 0.86
N LYS A 99 -3.01 -0.39 1.88
CA LYS A 99 -3.95 -1.49 2.09
C LYS A 99 -5.32 -1.02 2.58
N GLN A 100 -5.36 -0.01 3.45
CA GLN A 100 -6.59 0.51 4.05
C GLN A 100 -7.23 1.61 3.20
N GLN A 101 -6.47 2.21 2.28
CA GLN A 101 -6.87 3.41 1.53
C GLN A 101 -7.30 4.54 2.47
N SER A 102 -6.63 4.65 3.62
CA SER A 102 -6.92 5.64 4.67
C SER A 102 -5.69 5.83 5.57
N THR A 103 -5.55 7.00 6.16
CA THR A 103 -4.56 7.30 7.21
C THR A 103 -5.12 7.08 8.62
N GLU A 104 -6.38 6.67 8.74
CA GLU A 104 -6.99 6.31 10.01
C GLU A 104 -6.62 4.89 10.44
N GLY A 105 -6.52 4.66 11.75
CA GLY A 105 -6.28 3.32 12.30
C GLY A 105 -4.88 2.75 12.03
N ILE A 106 -3.92 3.58 11.62
CA ILE A 106 -2.53 3.16 11.40
C ILE A 106 -1.86 2.83 12.73
N THR A 107 -1.21 1.68 12.77
CA THR A 107 -0.46 1.19 13.92
C THR A 107 1.04 1.38 13.70
N TYR A 108 1.78 1.63 14.77
CA TYR A 108 3.23 1.81 14.73
C TYR A 108 3.87 1.23 15.99
N HIS A 109 5.13 0.81 15.87
CA HIS A 109 5.90 0.30 17.00
C HIS A 109 6.32 1.44 17.92
N THR A 110 6.45 1.17 19.21
CA THR A 110 6.89 2.19 20.18
C THR A 110 8.29 2.72 19.83
N ASP A 111 9.16 1.86 19.30
CA ASP A 111 10.55 2.16 18.96
C ASP A 111 10.69 3.14 17.79
N ASN A 112 9.66 3.31 16.96
CA ASN A 112 9.62 4.24 15.83
C ASN A 112 8.38 5.16 15.87
N GLN A 113 7.71 5.29 17.02
CA GLN A 113 6.44 6.00 17.15
C GLN A 113 6.52 7.44 16.65
N TYR A 114 7.50 8.22 17.13
CA TYR A 114 7.61 9.63 16.76
C TYR A 114 7.87 9.80 15.25
N THR A 115 8.79 9.02 14.69
CA THR A 115 9.08 9.00 13.26
C THR A 115 7.86 8.62 12.44
N SER A 116 7.14 7.58 12.86
CA SER A 116 5.92 7.11 12.19
C SER A 116 4.82 8.18 12.18
N ILE A 117 4.64 8.89 13.30
CA ILE A 117 3.66 9.99 13.39
C ILE A 117 4.04 11.14 12.44
N VAL A 118 5.31 11.53 12.40
CA VAL A 118 5.79 12.60 11.52
C VAL A 118 5.60 12.22 10.04
N LEU A 119 5.91 10.98 9.68
CA LEU A 119 5.73 10.47 8.32
C LEU A 119 4.24 10.34 7.96
N LEU A 120 3.40 9.87 8.88
CA LEU A 120 1.95 9.80 8.69
C LEU A 120 1.36 11.19 8.41
N ASN A 121 1.73 12.19 9.21
CA ASN A 121 1.32 13.58 8.98
C ASN A 121 1.80 14.09 7.61
N ALA A 122 2.99 13.70 7.16
CA ALA A 122 3.49 14.09 5.84
C ALA A 122 2.67 13.44 4.71
N ILE A 123 2.28 12.18 4.87
CA ILE A 123 1.37 11.47 3.95
C ILE A 123 0.02 12.17 3.91
N GLU A 124 -0.58 12.47 5.07
CA GLU A 124 -1.85 13.19 5.16
C GLU A 124 -1.80 14.55 4.45
N ASN A 125 -0.73 15.31 4.68
CA ASN A 125 -0.54 16.59 4.01
C ASN A 125 -0.35 16.46 2.48
N ALA A 126 0.24 15.36 2.01
CA ALA A 126 0.34 15.10 0.58
C ALA A 126 -1.02 14.68 -0.01
N LEU A 127 -1.78 13.84 0.70
CA LEU A 127 -3.13 13.41 0.30
C LEU A 127 -4.11 14.57 0.30
N ALA A 128 -4.06 15.47 1.28
CA ALA A 128 -4.91 16.65 1.34
C ALA A 128 -4.71 17.61 0.14
N LYS A 129 -3.52 17.62 -0.48
CA LYS A 129 -3.27 18.35 -1.73
C LYS A 129 -3.87 17.63 -2.95
N ALA A 130 -4.09 16.33 -2.82
CA ALA A 130 -4.65 15.50 -3.87
C ALA A 130 -6.18 15.44 -3.80
N GLU A 131 -6.77 15.63 -2.62
CA GLU A 131 -8.23 15.62 -2.43
C GLU A 131 -8.90 16.62 -3.36
N ILE A 132 -9.94 16.16 -4.05
CA ILE A 132 -10.82 17.04 -4.81
C ILE A 132 -11.62 17.84 -3.77
N ALA A 133 -11.33 19.14 -3.63
CA ALA A 133 -12.11 19.99 -2.74
C ALA A 133 -13.60 19.86 -3.12
N GLU A 134 -14.46 19.45 -2.18
CA GLU A 134 -15.92 19.37 -2.36
C GLU A 134 -16.59 20.76 -2.53
N GLY A 135 -15.90 21.76 -3.13
CA GLY A 135 -16.26 23.17 -3.03
C GLY A 135 -16.13 24.02 -4.29
N GLU A 136 -16.02 23.43 -5.49
CA GLU A 136 -16.09 24.20 -6.75
C GLU A 136 -17.12 23.56 -7.70
N ALA A 137 -18.35 23.44 -7.22
CA ALA A 137 -19.54 23.35 -8.07
C ALA A 137 -20.14 24.76 -8.18
N ASP A 138 -19.80 25.43 -9.28
CA ASP A 138 -20.46 26.60 -9.93
C ASP A 138 -20.73 27.87 -9.08
#